data_AF-A0A9W7Z6G9-F1
#
_entry.id   AF-A0A9W7Z6G9-F1
#
_cell.length_a   1.000
_cell.length_b   1.000
_cell.length_c   1.000
_cell.angle_alpha   90.00
_cell.angle_beta   90.00
_cell.angle_gamma   90.00
#
_symmetry.space_group_name_H-M   'P 1'
#
loop_
_entity.id
_entity.type
_entity.pdbx_description
1 polymer ?
#
loop_
_entity_poly.entity_id
_entity_poly.type
_entity_poly.pdbx_seq_one_letter_code
_entity_poly.pdbx_strand_id
1 'polypeptide(L)' 'MKASDVEELSVLEGELESMHTKGRVYQKLGASGIYVLTDKSLVEADTKRKLYAHKQKLTKQSPDKQ' A
#
# COMPACT_ATOMS: atom_id res chain seq x y z
N MET A 1 15.75 8.22 -5.85
CA MET A 1 14.50 7.88 -5.14
C MET A 1 14.06 9.09 -4.34
N LYS A 2 12.79 9.51 -4.42
CA LYS A 2 12.29 10.61 -3.58
C LYS A 2 11.93 10.04 -2.20
N ALA A 3 12.25 10.78 -1.14
CA ALA A 3 12.03 10.35 0.25
C ALA A 3 10.54 10.00 0.53
N SER A 4 9.63 10.72 -0.12
CA SER A 4 8.17 10.54 0.02
C SER A 4 7.67 9.16 -0.44
N ASP A 5 8.30 8.56 -1.46
CA ASP A 5 7.89 7.23 -1.96
C ASP A 5 8.29 6.12 -0.97
N VAL A 6 9.34 6.34 -0.16
CA VAL A 6 9.87 5.35 0.80
C VAL A 6 9.03 5.33 2.08
N GLU A 7 8.61 6.50 2.59
CA GLU A 7 7.72 6.59 3.76
C GLU A 7 6.36 5.94 3.50
N GLU A 8 5.77 6.18 2.33
CA GLU A 8 4.48 5.56 1.97
C GLU A 8 4.57 4.04 1.85
N LEU A 9 5.71 3.52 1.34
CA LEU A 9 6.01 2.10 1.29
C LEU A 9 6.08 1.47 2.69
N SER A 10 6.78 2.12 3.62
CA SER A 10 6.88 1.65 5.01
C SER A 10 5.54 1.67 5.74
N VAL A 11 4.68 2.66 5.48
CA VAL A 11 3.32 2.69 6.04
C VAL A 11 2.48 1.54 5.50
N LEU A 12 2.48 1.29 4.19
CA LEU A 12 1.71 0.20 3.57
C LEU A 12 2.19 -1.19 4.02
N GLU A 13 3.50 -1.38 4.20
CA GLU A 13 4.05 -2.64 4.74
C GLU A 13 3.67 -2.83 6.21
N GLY A 14 3.73 -1.76 7.03
CA GLY A 14 3.28 -1.80 8.43
C GLY A 14 1.79 -2.06 8.59
N GLU A 15 0.93 -1.50 7.73
CA GLU A 15 -0.50 -1.81 7.71
C GLU A 15 -0.76 -3.28 7.37
N LEU A 16 0.00 -3.86 6.43
CA LEU A 16 -0.11 -5.26 6.04
C LEU A 16 0.34 -6.19 7.18
N GLU A 17 1.46 -5.88 7.84
CA GLU A 17 1.96 -6.62 8.99
C GLU A 17 1.02 -6.52 10.20
N SER A 18 0.34 -5.39 10.42
CA SER A 18 -0.59 -5.21 11.53
C SER A 18 -1.93 -5.95 11.35
N MET A 19 -2.25 -6.42 10.13
CA MET A 19 -3.46 -7.22 9.86
C MET A 19 -3.35 -8.67 10.39
N HIS A 20 -3.23 -8.82 11.71
CA HIS A 20 -3.22 -10.11 12.41
C HIS A 20 -4.62 -10.73 12.59
N THR A 21 -5.69 -9.97 12.33
CA THR A 21 -7.07 -10.43 12.51
C THR A 21 -7.56 -11.21 11.29
N LYS A 22 -8.00 -12.45 11.51
CA LYS A 22 -8.70 -13.23 10.47
C LYS A 22 -10.08 -12.62 10.20
N GLY A 23 -10.47 -12.52 8.94
CA GLY A 23 -11.81 -12.05 8.53
C GLY A 23 -11.79 -10.67 7.91
N ARG A 24 -12.42 -9.68 8.58
CA ARG A 24 -12.63 -8.33 8.04
C ARG A 24 -11.79 -7.29 8.80
N VAL A 25 -11.39 -6.25 8.09
CA VAL A 25 -10.62 -5.11 8.60
C VAL A 25 -11.32 -3.80 8.26
N TYR A 26 -11.08 -2.75 9.06
CA TYR A 26 -11.58 -1.42 8.76
C TYR A 26 -10.66 -0.72 7.78
N GLN A 27 -11.12 -0.47 6.56
CA GLN A 27 -10.40 0.27 5.54
C GLN A 27 -10.91 1.71 5.48
N LYS A 28 -9.99 2.68 5.49
CA LYS A 28 -10.35 4.09 5.34
C LYS A 28 -10.77 4.38 3.89
N LEU A 29 -11.96 4.95 3.70
CA LEU A 29 -12.51 5.34 2.41
C LEU A 29 -12.12 6.79 2.09
N GLY A 30 -11.04 6.96 1.34
CA GLY A 30 -10.54 8.27 0.91
C GLY A 30 -10.07 9.18 2.04
N ALA A 31 -10.14 10.50 1.83
CA ALA A 31 -9.71 11.50 2.82
C ALA A 31 -10.76 11.79 3.89
N SER A 32 -12.01 11.34 3.71
CA SER A 32 -13.18 11.74 4.49
C SER A 32 -13.21 11.22 5.93
N GLY A 33 -12.21 10.45 6.37
CA GLY A 33 -12.17 9.86 7.72
C GLY A 33 -13.17 8.72 7.94
N ILE A 34 -13.85 8.26 6.89
CA ILE A 34 -14.81 7.16 6.94
C ILE A 34 -14.06 5.84 6.92
N TYR A 35 -14.45 4.89 7.77
CA TYR A 35 -13.91 3.54 7.78
C TYR A 35 -14.99 2.54 7.40
N VAL A 36 -14.70 1.64 6.47
CA VAL A 36 -15.60 0.58 6.00
C VAL A 36 -15.04 -0.79 6.40
N LEU A 37 -15.92 -1.69 6.85
CA LEU A 37 -15.54 -3.04 7.22
C LEU A 37 -15.44 -3.90 5.94
N THR A 38 -14.22 -4.23 5.53
CA THR A 38 -13.92 -4.92 4.27
C THR A 38 -13.21 -6.24 4.53
N ASP A 39 -13.37 -7.22 3.64
CA ASP A 39 -12.62 -8.48 3.73
C ASP A 39 -11.11 -8.22 3.65
N LYS A 40 -10.35 -8.81 4.58
CA LYS A 40 -8.89 -8.67 4.65
C LYS A 40 -8.23 -9.00 3.31
N SER A 41 -8.67 -10.05 2.64
CA SER A 41 -8.07 -10.52 1.39
C SER A 41 -8.14 -9.46 0.28
N LEU A 42 -9.23 -8.68 0.26
CA LEU A 42 -9.41 -7.58 -0.68
C LEU A 42 -8.51 -6.40 -0.36
N VAL A 43 -8.39 -6.06 0.93
CA VAL A 43 -7.51 -4.98 1.39
C VAL A 43 -6.04 -5.33 1.12
N GLU A 44 -5.62 -6.56 1.44
CA GLU A 44 -4.26 -7.04 1.12
C GLU A 44 -3.97 -7.03 -0.38
N ALA A 45 -4.92 -7.44 -1.21
CA ALA A 45 -4.76 -7.42 -2.67
C ALA A 45 -4.62 -5.98 -3.19
N ASP A 46 -5.40 -5.03 -2.67
CA ASP A 46 -5.31 -3.61 -3.01
C ASP A 46 -3.97 -3.00 -2.58
N THR A 47 -3.57 -3.22 -1.32
CA THR A 47 -2.28 -2.77 -0.78
C THR A 47 -1.11 -3.34 -1.58
N LYS A 48 -1.14 -4.63 -1.94
CA LYS A 48 -0.10 -5.26 -2.79
C LYS A 48 -0.06 -4.63 -4.19
N ARG A 49 -1.21 -4.31 -4.79
CA ARG A 49 -1.26 -3.62 -6.10
C ARG A 49 -0.63 -2.23 -6.02
N LYS A 50 -0.91 -1.46 -4.95
CA LYS A 50 -0.29 -0.15 -4.71
C LYS A 50 1.22 -0.27 -4.53
N LEU A 51 1.67 -1.20 -3.68
CA LEU A 51 3.09 -1.51 -3.48
C LEU A 51 3.78 -1.86 -4.80
N TYR A 52 3.16 -2.70 -5.63
CA TYR A 52 3.70 -3.09 -6.93
C TYR A 52 3.77 -1.90 -7.91
N ALA A 53 2.74 -1.05 -7.95
CA ALA A 53 2.75 0.16 -8.76
C ALA A 53 3.83 1.15 -8.32
N HIS A 54 4.06 1.31 -7.01
CA HIS A 54 5.14 2.12 -6.46
C HIS A 54 6.52 1.55 -6.81
N LYS A 55 6.71 0.23 -6.66
CA LYS A 55 7.94 -0.44 -7.09
C LYS A 55 8.20 -0.27 -8.59
N GLN A 56 7.17 -0.32 -9.45
CA GLN A 56 7.32 -0.06 -10.89
C GLN A 56 7.65 1.40 -11.24
N LYS A 57 7.15 2.38 -10.48
CA LYS A 57 7.52 3.79 -10.68
C LYS A 57 9.00 4.02 -10.29
N LEU A 58 9.47 3.38 -9.24
CA LEU A 58 10.88 3.43 -8.82
C LEU A 58 11.82 2.80 -9.86
N THR A 59 11.42 1.71 -10.52
CA THR A 59 12.24 1.07 -11.57
C THR A 59 12.29 1.86 -12.89
N LYS A 60 11.28 2.68 -13.19
CA LYS A 60 11.25 3.52 -14.41
C LYS A 60 11.94 4.89 -14.27
N GLN A 61 12.44 5.23 -13.08
CA GLN A 61 13.16 6.50 -12.83
C GLN A 61 14.69 6.39 -12.85
N SER A 62 15.24 5.24 -13.24
CA SER A 62 16.65 5.13 -13.62
C SER A 62 16.76 5.22 -15.15
N PRO A 63 17.12 6.38 -15.74
CA PRO A 63 17.75 6.40 -17.05
C PRO A 63 19.24 6.05 -16.86
N ASP A 64 19.54 4.85 -16.35
CA ASP A 64 20.90 4.32 -16.43
C ASP A 64 20.96 3.52 -17.74
N LYS A 65 21.49 4.20 -18.76
CA LYS A 65 22.04 3.70 -20.04
C LYS A 65 21.65 2.28 -20.46
N GLN A 66 20.90 2.17 -21.54
CA GLN A 66 21.16 1.15 -22.57
C GLN A 66 21.88 1.81 -23.74
#